data_AF-A0A920Q5P7-F1
#
_entry.id   AF-A0A920Q5P7-F1
#
_cell.length_a   1.000
_cell.length_b   1.000
_cell.length_c   1.000
_cell.angle_alpha   90.00
_cell.angle_beta   90.00
_cell.angle_gamma   90.00
#
_symmetry.space_group_name_H-M   'P 1'
#
loop_
_entity.id
_entity.type
_entity.pdbx_description
1 polymer ?
#
loop_
_entity_poly.entity_id
_entity_poly.type
_entity_poly.pdbx_seq_one_letter_code
_entity_poly.pdbx_strand_id
1 'polypeptide(L)'
;MTYIIAEPCVGLKDSACVDVCPVDCIYTRDQDDMYYISPDECIDCAACEPVCPVTAIFAEDAVPPQWQEYIEKNYEYFKNVDPSELKRK
;
A
#
# COMPACT_ATOMS: atom_id res chain seq x y z
N MET A 1 -5.97 -10.02 7.93
CA MET A 1 -5.11 -8.90 8.33
C MET A 1 -4.70 -8.24 7.02
N THR A 2 -3.93 -7.16 7.03
CA THR A 2 -3.44 -6.57 5.77
C THR A 2 -2.02 -6.06 5.95
N TYR A 3 -1.38 -5.80 4.81
CA TYR A 3 -0.18 -5.00 4.74
C TYR A 3 -0.54 -3.52 4.53
N ILE A 4 0.27 -2.64 5.10
CA ILE A 4 0.09 -1.19 5.14
C ILE A 4 1.35 -0.55 4.58
N ILE A 5 1.17 0.38 3.63
CA ILE A 5 2.26 1.20 3.12
C ILE A 5 2.36 2.47 3.96
N ALA A 6 3.55 2.72 4.51
CA ALA A 6 3.87 3.85 5.36
C ALA A 6 4.63 4.97 4.61
N GLU A 7 5.02 6.00 5.37
CA GLU A 7 5.75 7.19 4.91
C GLU A 7 6.93 6.94 3.95
N PRO A 8 7.77 5.89 4.11
CA PRO A 8 8.94 5.73 3.24
C PRO A 8 8.62 5.55 1.75
N CYS A 9 7.37 5.24 1.39
CA CYS A 9 6.94 5.15 -0.01
C CYS A 9 6.75 6.53 -0.68
N VAL A 10 6.51 7.58 0.10
CA VAL A 10 6.20 8.93 -0.39
C VAL A 10 7.37 9.48 -1.20
N GLY A 11 7.11 9.83 -2.46
CA GLY A 11 8.07 10.44 -3.38
C GLY A 11 8.99 9.45 -4.13
N LEU A 12 9.03 8.17 -3.74
CA LEU A 12 9.79 7.14 -4.46
C LEU A 12 8.96 6.46 -5.54
N LYS A 13 7.74 6.00 -5.18
CA LYS A 13 6.81 5.27 -6.07
C LYS A 13 7.50 4.19 -6.95
N ASP A 14 8.35 3.35 -6.36
CA ASP A 14 9.18 2.36 -7.06
C ASP A 14 8.39 1.28 -7.85
N SER A 15 7.16 0.96 -7.45
CA SER A 15 6.27 -0.05 -8.09
C SER A 15 6.69 -1.52 -8.03
N ALA A 16 7.86 -1.88 -7.50
CA ALA A 16 8.26 -3.30 -7.38
C ALA A 16 7.29 -4.16 -6.55
N CYS A 17 6.63 -3.57 -5.55
CA CYS A 17 5.62 -4.25 -4.75
C CYS A 17 4.36 -4.63 -5.55
N VAL A 18 4.04 -3.87 -6.60
CA VAL A 18 2.87 -4.10 -7.46
C VAL A 18 3.08 -5.36 -8.30
N ASP A 19 4.27 -5.52 -8.88
CA ASP A 19 4.58 -6.64 -9.78
C ASP A 19 4.59 -8.01 -9.08
N VAL A 20 4.73 -8.05 -7.75
CA VAL A 20 4.76 -9.29 -6.97
C VAL A 20 3.45 -9.59 -6.24
N CYS A 21 2.48 -8.67 -6.28
CA CYS A 21 1.20 -8.87 -5.60
C CYS A 21 0.35 -9.92 -6.37
N PRO A 22 0.01 -11.07 -5.77
CA PRO A 22 -0.72 -12.14 -6.48
C PRO A 22 -2.19 -11.78 -6.78
N VAL A 23 -2.73 -10.76 -6.13
CA VAL A 23 -4.12 -10.32 -6.23
C VAL A 23 -4.25 -8.89 -6.78
N ASP A 24 -3.14 -8.27 -7.19
CA ASP A 24 -3.09 -6.90 -7.72
C ASP A 24 -3.80 -5.85 -6.84
N CYS A 25 -3.69 -5.99 -5.51
CA CYS A 25 -4.40 -5.15 -4.55
C CYS A 25 -3.66 -3.86 -4.17
N ILE A 26 -2.70 -3.41 -4.99
CA ILE A 26 -1.88 -2.22 -4.74
C ILE A 26 -2.20 -1.17 -5.79
N TYR A 27 -2.56 0.02 -5.34
CA TYR A 27 -3.11 1.08 -6.18
C TYR A 27 -2.45 2.42 -5.91
N THR A 28 -2.49 3.30 -6.91
CA THR A 28 -2.11 4.71 -6.77
C THR A 28 -2.94 5.54 -7.75
N ARG A 29 -3.09 6.85 -7.51
CA ARG A 29 -3.56 7.80 -8.54
C ARG A 29 -2.40 8.63 -9.07
N ASP A 30 -2.64 9.32 -10.18
CA ASP A 30 -1.67 10.26 -10.77
C ASP A 30 -1.26 11.38 -9.82
N GLN A 31 -2.15 11.76 -8.90
CA GLN A 31 -1.96 12.85 -7.95
C GLN A 31 -1.36 12.40 -6.61
N ASP A 32 -1.28 11.08 -6.36
CA ASP A 32 -0.77 10.58 -5.09
C ASP A 32 0.74 10.42 -5.13
N ASP A 33 1.40 10.76 -4.02
CA ASP A 33 2.85 10.63 -3.87
C ASP A 33 3.31 9.24 -3.44
N MET A 34 2.37 8.31 -3.19
CA MET A 34 2.64 6.94 -2.73
C MET A 34 1.65 5.92 -3.31
N TYR A 35 1.94 4.65 -3.07
CA TYR A 35 1.01 3.54 -3.31
C TYR A 35 0.22 3.21 -2.03
N TYR A 36 -0.96 2.62 -2.19
CA TYR A 36 -1.85 2.17 -1.13
C TYR A 36 -2.26 0.72 -1.35
N ILE A 37 -2.36 -0.06 -0.27
CA ILE A 37 -2.80 -1.45 -0.31
C ILE A 37 -4.27 -1.51 0.10
N SER A 38 -5.10 -2.16 -0.71
CA SER A 38 -6.50 -2.40 -0.37
C SER A 38 -6.61 -3.47 0.70
N PRO A 39 -7.09 -3.13 1.92
CA PRO A 39 -7.21 -4.08 3.02
C PRO A 39 -8.28 -5.15 2.78
N ASP A 40 -9.27 -4.85 1.95
CA ASP A 40 -10.36 -5.78 1.61
C ASP A 40 -9.91 -6.85 0.59
N GLU A 41 -8.91 -6.54 -0.23
CA GLU A 41 -8.38 -7.44 -1.27
C GLU A 41 -7.07 -8.13 -0.84
N CYS A 42 -6.35 -7.58 0.13
CA CYS A 42 -5.10 -8.14 0.61
C CYS A 42 -5.32 -9.52 1.26
N ILE A 43 -4.49 -10.49 0.89
CA ILE A 43 -4.57 -11.88 1.37
C ILE A 43 -3.42 -12.25 2.33
N ASP A 44 -2.72 -11.27 2.90
CA ASP A 44 -1.61 -11.49 3.85
C ASP A 44 -0.47 -12.39 3.35
N CYS A 45 -0.18 -12.37 2.05
CA CYS A 45 0.84 -13.27 1.47
C CYS A 45 2.31 -12.88 1.74
N ALA A 46 2.57 -11.70 2.32
CA ALA A 46 3.91 -11.17 2.60
C ALA A 46 4.84 -10.94 1.40
N ALA A 47 4.37 -11.13 0.16
CA ALA A 47 5.24 -11.04 -1.02
C ALA A 47 5.78 -9.63 -1.30
N CYS A 48 5.02 -8.59 -0.93
CA CYS A 48 5.36 -7.19 -1.21
C CYS A 48 6.39 -6.58 -0.24
N GLU A 49 6.46 -7.07 1.00
CA GLU A 49 7.36 -6.58 2.05
C GLU A 49 8.86 -6.66 1.68
N PRO A 50 9.41 -7.84 1.29
CA PRO A 50 10.85 -7.99 1.06
C PRO A 50 11.35 -7.31 -0.22
N VAL A 51 10.46 -6.95 -1.15
CA VAL A 51 10.84 -6.33 -2.42
C VAL A 51 10.89 -4.81 -2.35
N CYS A 52 10.31 -4.20 -1.30
CA CYS A 52 10.31 -2.76 -1.17
C CYS A 52 11.72 -2.26 -0.82
N PRO A 53 12.39 -1.46 -1.68
CA PRO A 53 13.78 -1.05 -1.47
C PRO A 53 14.00 -0.16 -0.25
N VAL A 54 12.93 0.50 0.21
CA VAL A 54 12.92 1.42 1.36
C VAL A 54 12.19 0.83 2.57
N THR A 55 11.78 -0.44 2.51
CA THR A 55 11.04 -1.11 3.59
C THR A 55 9.84 -0.28 4.06
N ALA A 56 9.01 0.17 3.11
CA ALA A 56 7.84 1.00 3.40
C ALA A 56 6.59 0.20 3.79
N ILE A 57 6.63 -1.13 3.64
CA ILE A 57 5.45 -1.99 3.76
C ILE A 57 5.58 -2.82 5.03
N PHE A 58 4.56 -2.77 5.88
CA PHE A 58 4.51 -3.47 7.16
C PHE A 58 3.20 -4.22 7.30
N ALA A 59 3.18 -5.33 8.02
CA ALA A 59 1.93 -5.90 8.50
C ALA A 59 1.24 -4.90 9.45
N GLU A 60 -0.09 -4.86 9.45
CA GLU A 60 -0.89 -3.90 10.24
C GLU A 60 -0.48 -3.86 11.74
N ASP A 61 -0.18 -5.03 12.32
CA ASP A 61 0.26 -5.18 13.71
C ASP A 61 1.75 -4.84 13.95
N ALA A 62 2.54 -4.79 12.87
CA ALA A 62 3.96 -4.47 12.87
C ALA A 62 4.26 -3.02 12.45
N VAL A 63 3.23 -2.21 12.13
CA VAL A 63 3.40 -0.80 11.78
C VAL A 63 4.01 -0.04 12.96
N PRO A 64 5.16 0.64 12.79
CA PRO A 64 5.78 1.44 13.84
C PRO A 64 4.83 2.50 14.42
N PRO A 65 4.90 2.83 15.73
CA PRO A 65 4.00 3.78 16.38
C PRO A 65 3.89 5.14 15.69
N GLN A 66 4.99 5.62 15.11
CA GLN A 66 5.02 6.90 14.38
C GLN A 66 4.21 6.90 13.08
N TRP A 67 3.90 5.72 12.52
CA TRP A 67 3.20 5.58 11.24
C TRP A 67 1.84 4.90 11.38
N GLN A 68 1.31 4.80 12.60
CA GLN A 68 -0.01 4.20 12.85
C GLN A 68 -1.14 4.90 12.08
N GLU A 69 -1.01 6.20 11.81
CA GLU A 69 -1.94 6.94 10.95
C GLU A 69 -2.03 6.41 9.52
N TYR A 70 -0.99 5.73 9.02
CA TYR A 70 -0.99 5.15 7.67
C TYR A 70 -1.92 3.94 7.57
N ILE A 71 -2.24 3.28 8.69
CA ILE A 71 -3.25 2.23 8.72
C ILE A 71 -4.56 2.84 8.24
N GLU A 72 -5.09 3.81 8.98
CA GLU A 72 -6.36 4.47 8.64
C GLU A 72 -6.32 5.10 7.25
N LYS A 73 -5.22 5.75 6.85
CA LYS A 73 -5.07 6.30 5.48
C LYS A 73 -5.25 5.24 4.39
N ASN A 74 -4.65 4.05 4.53
CA ASN A 74 -4.81 2.98 3.54
C ASN A 74 -6.26 2.48 3.49
N TYR A 75 -6.94 2.36 4.64
CA TYR A 75 -8.35 1.95 4.69
C TYR A 75 -9.31 3.01 4.13
N GLU A 76 -9.09 4.29 4.45
CA GLU A 76 -9.95 5.39 4.00
C GLU A 76 -9.76 5.74 2.54
N TYR A 77 -8.57 5.50 2.00
CA TYR A 77 -8.25 5.75 0.60
C TYR A 77 -9.26 5.09 -0.35
N PHE A 78 -9.65 3.84 -0.09
CA PHE A 78 -10.58 3.10 -0.96
C PHE A 78 -12.06 3.41 -0.74
N LYS A 79 -12.43 4.05 0.39
CA LYS A 79 -13.82 4.42 0.67
C LYS A 79 -14.28 5.63 -0.14
N ASN A 80 -13.35 6.52 -0.46
CA ASN A 80 -13.63 7.83 -1.04
C ASN A 80 -13.13 7.99 -2.48
N VAL A 81 -12.65 6.91 -3.10
CA VAL A 81 -12.06 6.95 -4.45
C VAL A 81 -12.91 6.14 -5.42
N ASP A 82 -13.19 6.75 -6.58
CA ASP A 82 -13.87 6.06 -7.67
C ASP A 82 -12.92 4.99 -8.26
N PRO A 83 -13.37 3.72 -8.39
CA PRO A 83 -12.53 2.65 -8.92
C PRO A 83 -11.95 2.92 -10.31
N SER A 84 -12.55 3.82 -11.09
CA SER A 84 -12.06 4.21 -12.42
C SER A 84 -10.79 5.08 -12.39
N GLU A 85 -10.47 5.72 -11.27
CA GLU A 85 -9.26 6.54 -11.11
C GLU A 85 -8.07 5.75 -10.54
N LEU A 86 -8.31 4.55 -10.01
CA LEU A 86 -7.29 3.70 -9.42
C LEU A 86 -6.40 3.09 -10.51
N LYS A 87 -5.13 3.48 -10.52
CA LYS A 87 -4.12 2.86 -11.39
C LYS A 87 -3.40 1.76 -10.65
N ARG A 88 -3.34 0.60 -11.30
CA ARG A 88 -2.51 -0.54 -10.92
C ARG A 88 -1.15 -0.51 -11.62
N LYS A 89 -0.94 0.41 -12.57
CA LYS A 89 0.33 0.67 -13.28
C LYS A 89 0.28 1.99 -14.04
#